data_AF-A0A9Q0RH02-F1
#
_entry.id   AF-A0A9Q0RH02-F1
#
_cell.length_a   1.000
_cell.length_b   1.000
_cell.length_c   1.000
_cell.angle_alpha   90.00
_cell.angle_beta   90.00
_cell.angle_gamma   90.00
#
_symmetry.space_group_name_H-M   'P 1'
#
loop_
_entity.id
_entity.type
_entity.pdbx_description
1 polymer ?
#
loop_
_entity_poly.entity_id
_entity_poly.type
_entity_poly.pdbx_seq_one_letter_code
_entity_poly.pdbx_strand_id
1 'polypeptide(L)'
;MDMKAVFIFVSLSDYCKVLMEDKNINALSEEIKLVEELKTSKFFNDVPFLIFFSKIDLFLQRINKFPLSNYFPEYQGKNYMDALEFIINKFLDDKTKTEKIKRYFIVNLLDNFQIETVLEKCANYLTTKNEKNQPKEEEKKDYLEEEQENDMNPLSEDYLNLFQRQEFCDFELKTKDSIINLHSLILKMRLKEEEIKKLEKISLNLQKKQVIPLINFIYSGEITFDLNGFNSILPILEKLDLDQKWILEKKFPNGFIEDLKKLFNDKENADFTIIANNSRFIIHKLVLCARSGLFRGMFLNVIDDSNQVSEYTGKSNKALDKLIQYFYLGKFDSKLNSKISQELNDSVDYYQLNPKCNLDFQKKN
;
A
#
# COMPACT_ATOMS: atom_id res chain seq x y z
N MET A 1 10.08 26.30 25.39
CA MET A 1 9.99 24.89 24.95
C MET A 1 9.89 24.94 23.44
N ASP A 2 10.88 24.42 22.72
CA ASP A 2 10.82 24.36 21.25
C ASP A 2 10.09 23.08 20.86
N MET A 3 8.79 23.21 20.57
CA MET A 3 7.93 22.07 20.28
C MET A 3 7.52 22.10 18.82
N LYS A 4 7.97 21.09 18.07
CA LYS A 4 7.84 21.02 16.61
C LYS A 4 6.46 20.55 16.13
N ALA A 5 5.77 19.73 16.93
CA ALA A 5 4.44 19.19 16.62
C ALA A 5 3.74 18.67 17.88
N VAL A 6 2.43 18.53 17.80
CA VAL A 6 1.61 17.76 18.75
C VAL A 6 1.07 16.53 18.04
N PHE A 7 1.35 15.34 18.58
CA PHE A 7 0.76 14.09 18.11
C PHE A 7 -0.38 13.68 19.04
N ILE A 8 -1.56 13.47 18.46
CA ILE A 8 -2.78 13.12 19.20
C ILE A 8 -3.23 11.74 18.74
N PHE A 9 -3.32 10.79 19.66
CA PHE A 9 -3.81 9.45 19.38
C PHE A 9 -5.26 9.35 19.83
N VAL A 10 -6.16 9.07 18.88
CA VAL A 10 -7.59 8.90 19.10
C VAL A 10 -7.94 7.43 18.94
N SER A 11 -8.74 6.88 19.84
CA SER A 11 -9.14 5.47 19.80
C SER A 11 -10.53 5.35 19.20
N LEU A 12 -10.64 4.97 17.92
CA LEU A 12 -11.92 4.88 17.22
C LEU A 12 -12.89 3.94 17.94
N SER A 13 -12.38 2.87 18.55
CA SER A 13 -13.18 1.84 19.22
C SER A 13 -13.87 2.33 20.50
N ASP A 14 -13.53 3.52 20.99
CA ASP A 14 -14.01 4.07 22.27
C ASP A 14 -15.35 4.81 22.14
N TYR A 15 -15.89 4.92 20.91
CA TYR A 15 -17.22 5.48 20.64
C TYR A 15 -18.35 4.80 21.42
N CYS A 16 -18.18 3.52 21.77
CA CYS A 16 -19.16 2.73 22.51
C CYS A 16 -18.72 2.40 23.95
N LYS A 17 -17.68 3.07 24.46
CA LYS A 17 -17.15 2.87 25.82
C LYS A 17 -17.44 4.06 26.71
N VAL A 18 -17.37 3.80 28.01
CA VAL A 18 -17.40 4.82 29.05
C VAL A 18 -16.03 4.89 29.73
N LEU A 19 -15.73 6.02 30.38
CA LEU A 19 -14.49 6.16 31.14
C LEU A 19 -14.47 5.20 32.33
N MET A 20 -13.26 4.84 32.77
CA MET A 20 -13.12 3.99 33.97
C MET A 20 -13.47 4.78 35.23
N GLU A 21 -13.17 6.07 35.22
CA GLU A 21 -13.36 7.03 36.31
C GLU A 21 -14.82 7.50 36.42
N ASP A 22 -15.52 7.66 35.29
CA ASP A 22 -16.93 8.04 35.24
C ASP A 22 -17.69 7.25 34.16
N LYS A 23 -18.55 6.34 34.62
CA LYS A 23 -19.36 5.47 33.76
C LYS A 23 -20.49 6.20 33.02
N ASN A 24 -20.72 7.48 33.29
CA ASN A 24 -21.71 8.29 32.59
C ASN A 24 -21.12 9.06 31.40
N ILE A 25 -19.79 9.12 31.30
CA ILE A 25 -19.09 9.87 30.25
C ILE A 25 -18.64 8.90 29.17
N ASN A 26 -19.05 9.17 27.92
CA ASN A 26 -18.56 8.45 26.75
C ASN A 26 -17.08 8.78 26.50
N ALA A 27 -16.26 7.75 26.34
CA ALA A 27 -14.81 7.90 26.24
C ALA A 27 -14.39 8.72 25.00
N LEU A 28 -15.00 8.46 23.83
CA LEU A 28 -14.70 9.23 22.61
C LEU A 28 -15.18 10.68 22.72
N SER A 29 -16.31 10.94 23.38
CA SER A 29 -16.76 12.32 23.63
C SER A 29 -15.77 13.11 24.49
N GLU A 30 -15.13 12.47 25.48
CA GLU A 30 -14.08 13.11 26.27
C GLU A 30 -12.81 13.35 25.46
N GLU A 31 -12.40 12.41 24.59
CA GLU A 31 -11.30 12.62 23.66
C GLU A 31 -11.55 13.81 22.72
N ILE A 32 -12.77 13.96 22.19
CA ILE A 32 -13.16 15.11 21.36
C ILE A 32 -12.99 16.42 22.14
N LYS A 33 -13.51 16.47 23.37
CA LYS A 33 -13.44 17.65 24.24
C LYS A 33 -11.99 18.04 24.56
N LEU A 34 -11.15 17.06 24.91
CA LEU A 34 -9.73 17.27 25.17
C LEU A 34 -9.02 17.88 23.95
N VAL A 35 -9.31 17.39 22.73
CA VAL A 35 -8.72 17.94 21.51
C VAL A 35 -9.22 19.37 21.24
N GLU A 36 -10.49 19.69 21.50
CA GLU A 36 -10.98 21.08 21.43
C GLU A 36 -10.25 22.01 22.42
N GLU A 37 -10.00 21.56 23.65
CA GLU A 37 -9.23 22.31 24.66
C GLU A 37 -7.77 22.52 24.24
N LEU A 38 -7.12 21.49 23.68
CA LEU A 38 -5.75 21.60 23.15
C LEU A 38 -5.69 22.57 21.95
N LYS A 39 -6.68 22.54 21.04
CA LYS A 39 -6.79 23.47 19.92
C LYS A 39 -6.93 24.92 20.40
N THR A 40 -7.67 25.17 21.48
CA THR A 40 -7.91 26.53 21.99
C THR A 40 -6.79 27.06 22.89
N SER A 41 -5.90 26.19 23.38
CA SER A 41 -4.78 26.60 24.22
C SER A 41 -3.77 27.48 23.48
N LYS A 42 -3.42 28.61 24.13
CA LYS A 42 -2.44 29.58 23.64
C LYS A 42 -1.01 29.03 23.61
N PHE A 43 -0.74 27.95 24.36
CA PHE A 43 0.57 27.30 24.38
C PHE A 43 0.92 26.68 23.01
N PHE A 44 -0.08 26.41 22.17
CA PHE A 44 0.05 25.67 20.93
C PHE A 44 -0.31 26.50 19.68
N ASN A 45 -0.12 27.82 19.69
CA ASN A 45 -0.60 28.69 18.60
C ASN A 45 0.04 28.41 17.24
N ASP A 46 1.36 28.11 17.20
CA ASP A 46 2.10 27.90 15.96
C ASP A 46 2.54 26.44 15.75
N VAL A 47 2.06 25.55 16.61
CA VAL A 47 2.46 24.15 16.63
C VAL A 47 1.46 23.34 15.81
N PRO A 48 1.88 22.59 14.78
CA PRO A 48 0.98 21.76 13.98
C PRO A 48 0.51 20.53 14.77
N PHE A 49 -0.76 20.16 14.60
CA PHE A 49 -1.36 18.99 15.22
C PHE A 49 -1.47 17.89 14.16
N LEU A 50 -1.02 16.68 14.51
CA LEU A 50 -1.21 15.48 13.71
C LEU A 50 -2.03 14.48 14.53
N ILE A 51 -3.15 14.03 13.97
CA ILE A 51 -4.06 13.09 14.65
C ILE A 51 -3.87 11.68 14.11
N PHE A 52 -3.87 10.69 14.99
CA PHE A 52 -3.75 9.27 14.68
C PHE A 52 -5.00 8.56 15.20
N PHE A 53 -5.93 8.28 14.31
CA PHE A 53 -7.11 7.47 14.58
C PHE A 53 -6.73 5.99 14.60
N SER A 54 -6.63 5.43 15.80
CA SER A 54 -6.19 4.08 16.09
C SER A 54 -7.36 3.11 16.34
N LYS A 55 -7.04 1.81 16.46
CA LYS A 55 -7.99 0.74 16.78
C LYS A 55 -9.17 0.64 15.80
N ILE A 56 -8.90 0.93 14.52
CA ILE A 56 -9.89 0.82 13.44
C ILE A 56 -10.42 -0.62 13.33
N ASP A 57 -9.56 -1.62 13.56
CA ASP A 57 -9.92 -3.04 13.65
C ASP A 57 -11.03 -3.30 14.68
N LEU A 58 -10.89 -2.77 15.89
CA LEU A 58 -11.89 -2.93 16.95
C LEU A 58 -13.14 -2.09 16.68
N PHE A 59 -12.99 -0.91 16.07
CA PHE A 59 -14.13 -0.10 15.64
C PHE A 59 -15.00 -0.87 14.65
N LEU A 60 -14.39 -1.46 13.61
CA LEU A 60 -15.09 -2.24 12.59
C LEU A 60 -15.79 -3.48 13.17
N GLN A 61 -15.20 -4.13 14.17
CA GLN A 61 -15.84 -5.27 14.85
C GLN A 61 -17.08 -4.86 15.66
N ARG A 62 -17.11 -3.62 16.16
CA ARG A 62 -18.15 -3.15 17.09
C ARG A 62 -19.28 -2.40 16.39
N ILE A 63 -19.00 -1.65 15.33
CA ILE A 63 -19.95 -0.72 14.69
C ILE A 63 -21.25 -1.38 14.23
N ASN A 64 -21.19 -2.64 13.78
CA ASN A 64 -22.37 -3.40 13.38
C ASN A 64 -23.16 -3.97 14.59
N LYS A 65 -22.49 -4.19 15.72
CA LYS A 65 -23.12 -4.72 16.96
C LYS A 65 -23.67 -3.60 17.84
N PHE A 66 -22.98 -2.48 17.85
CA PHE A 66 -23.27 -1.30 18.64
C PHE A 66 -23.30 -0.10 17.68
N PRO A 67 -24.46 0.20 17.07
CA PRO A 67 -24.59 1.30 16.12
C PRO A 67 -24.16 2.63 16.73
N LEU A 68 -23.46 3.46 15.96
CA LEU A 68 -22.96 4.76 16.42
C LEU A 68 -24.09 5.70 16.89
N SER A 69 -25.27 5.61 16.26
CA SER A 69 -26.46 6.40 16.60
C SER A 69 -26.94 6.21 18.05
N ASN A 70 -26.58 5.10 18.70
CA ASN A 70 -26.92 4.87 20.11
C ASN A 70 -26.09 5.73 21.07
N TYR A 71 -24.92 6.22 20.62
CA TYR A 71 -23.97 6.99 21.43
C TYR A 71 -23.84 8.43 20.95
N PHE A 72 -24.07 8.67 19.66
CA PHE A 72 -24.09 9.98 19.03
C PHE A 72 -25.42 10.15 18.27
N PRO A 73 -26.50 10.60 18.92
CA PRO A 73 -27.85 10.66 18.33
C PRO A 73 -27.97 11.53 17.09
N GLU A 74 -27.06 12.48 16.89
CA GLU A 74 -26.98 13.35 15.72
C GLU A 74 -26.42 12.65 14.47
N TYR A 75 -25.85 11.44 14.62
CA TYR A 75 -25.33 10.66 13.51
C TYR A 75 -26.47 10.03 12.70
N GLN A 76 -26.53 10.32 11.39
CA GLN A 76 -27.58 9.86 10.47
C GLN A 76 -27.08 8.89 9.39
N GLY A 77 -25.81 8.49 9.45
CA GLY A 77 -25.21 7.58 8.48
C GLY A 77 -25.70 6.13 8.62
N LYS A 78 -25.45 5.31 7.60
CA LYS A 78 -26.00 3.94 7.49
C LYS A 78 -24.93 2.86 7.57
N ASN A 79 -23.70 3.18 7.20
CA ASN A 79 -22.61 2.23 7.17
C ASN A 79 -21.46 2.69 8.09
N TYR A 80 -20.44 1.83 8.29
CA TYR A 80 -19.33 2.23 9.16
C TYR A 80 -18.45 3.35 8.60
N MET A 81 -18.48 3.60 7.28
CA MET A 81 -17.72 4.68 6.66
C MET A 81 -18.32 6.02 7.03
N ASP A 82 -19.65 6.14 6.92
CA ASP A 82 -20.37 7.33 7.37
C ASP A 82 -20.08 7.57 8.86
N ALA A 83 -20.00 6.50 9.67
CA ALA A 83 -19.66 6.57 11.09
C ALA A 83 -18.21 7.03 11.33
N LEU A 84 -17.26 6.51 10.56
CA LEU A 84 -15.84 6.88 10.65
C LEU A 84 -15.64 8.33 10.22
N GLU A 85 -16.24 8.74 9.10
CA GLU A 85 -16.23 10.11 8.61
C GLU A 85 -16.87 11.07 9.61
N PHE A 86 -18.02 10.69 10.19
CA PHE A 86 -18.65 11.46 11.26
C PHE A 86 -17.70 11.68 12.44
N ILE A 87 -17.05 10.62 12.93
CA ILE A 87 -16.10 10.72 14.04
C ILE A 87 -14.92 11.61 13.67
N ILE A 88 -14.30 11.41 12.50
CA ILE A 88 -13.18 12.23 12.04
C ILE A 88 -13.58 13.71 11.98
N ASN A 89 -14.76 14.00 11.42
CA ASN A 89 -15.28 15.36 11.30
C ASN A 89 -15.51 16.03 12.65
N LYS A 90 -15.85 15.28 13.72
CA LYS A 90 -15.92 15.84 15.08
C LYS A 90 -14.58 16.40 15.57
N PHE A 91 -13.46 15.80 15.18
CA PHE A 91 -12.13 16.31 15.55
C PHE A 91 -11.67 17.43 14.63
N LEU A 92 -11.96 17.30 13.32
CA LEU A 92 -11.56 18.28 12.31
C LEU A 92 -12.38 19.57 12.34
N ASP A 93 -13.59 19.55 12.90
CA ASP A 93 -14.40 20.76 13.08
C ASP A 93 -13.60 21.77 13.92
N ASP A 94 -13.17 22.84 13.25
CA ASP A 94 -12.37 23.89 13.84
C ASP A 94 -13.15 25.19 13.87
N LYS A 95 -13.94 25.33 14.93
CA LYS A 95 -14.68 26.55 15.26
C LYS A 95 -13.77 27.79 15.38
N THR A 96 -12.47 27.61 15.59
CA THR A 96 -11.49 28.70 15.75
C THR A 96 -10.92 29.18 14.40
N LYS A 97 -11.14 28.44 13.30
CA LYS A 97 -10.57 28.69 11.96
C LYS A 97 -9.05 28.83 11.96
N THR A 98 -8.36 28.21 12.92
CA THR A 98 -6.89 28.27 13.02
C THR A 98 -6.22 27.21 12.15
N GLU A 99 -7.00 26.23 11.67
CA GLU A 99 -6.52 25.05 10.93
C GLU A 99 -5.37 24.36 11.67
N LYS A 100 -5.43 24.27 13.01
CA LYS A 100 -4.34 23.70 13.82
C LYS A 100 -4.06 22.23 13.49
N ILE A 101 -5.11 21.47 13.17
CA ILE A 101 -4.97 20.09 12.67
C ILE A 101 -4.53 20.15 11.22
N LYS A 102 -3.28 19.77 10.97
CA LYS A 102 -2.67 19.84 9.64
C LYS A 102 -2.77 18.52 8.88
N ARG A 103 -2.84 17.41 9.62
CA ARG A 103 -2.99 16.07 9.04
C ARG A 103 -3.61 15.12 10.02
N TYR A 104 -4.28 14.09 9.52
CA TYR A 104 -4.65 12.94 10.31
C TYR A 104 -4.31 11.65 9.57
N PHE A 105 -4.19 10.57 10.32
CA PHE A 105 -3.88 9.23 9.84
C PHE A 105 -4.83 8.25 10.51
N ILE A 106 -5.31 7.25 9.77
CA ILE A 106 -5.98 6.10 10.36
C ILE A 106 -4.97 4.96 10.42
N VAL A 107 -4.67 4.49 11.62
CA VAL A 107 -3.59 3.53 11.89
C VAL A 107 -4.12 2.31 12.62
N ASN A 108 -3.60 1.15 12.26
CA ASN A 108 -3.60 -0.02 13.09
C ASN A 108 -2.24 -0.05 13.81
N LEU A 109 -2.25 0.17 15.13
CA LEU A 109 -1.01 0.20 15.90
C LEU A 109 -0.35 -1.17 16.07
N LEU A 110 -1.00 -2.24 15.61
CA LEU A 110 -0.44 -3.59 15.55
C LEU A 110 0.28 -3.86 14.22
N ASP A 111 0.20 -2.91 13.27
CA ASP A 111 0.84 -2.97 11.97
C ASP A 111 2.08 -2.06 12.00
N ASN A 112 3.24 -2.63 12.38
CA ASN A 112 4.50 -1.90 12.53
C ASN A 112 4.90 -1.18 11.24
N PHE A 113 4.63 -1.78 10.08
CA PHE A 113 4.92 -1.15 8.80
C PHE A 113 4.05 0.07 8.53
N GLN A 114 2.76 -0.04 8.82
CA GLN A 114 1.87 1.12 8.71
C GLN A 114 2.34 2.24 9.64
N ILE A 115 2.81 1.90 10.84
CA ILE A 115 3.39 2.87 11.77
C ILE A 115 4.64 3.52 11.16
N GLU A 116 5.63 2.75 10.69
CA GLU A 116 6.86 3.25 10.07
C GLU A 116 6.58 4.21 8.92
N THR A 117 5.71 3.80 7.98
CA THR A 117 5.32 4.62 6.83
C THR A 117 4.65 5.93 7.26
N VAL A 118 3.80 5.88 8.28
CA VAL A 118 3.13 7.07 8.80
C VAL A 118 4.15 7.96 9.53
N LEU A 119 5.10 7.39 10.27
CA LEU A 119 6.16 8.14 10.94
C LEU A 119 7.09 8.83 9.94
N GLU A 120 7.44 8.17 8.82
CA GLU A 120 8.19 8.81 7.72
C GLU A 120 7.41 9.98 7.10
N LYS A 121 6.11 9.80 6.85
CA LYS A 121 5.23 10.88 6.37
C LYS A 121 5.17 12.04 7.35
N CYS A 122 5.17 11.77 8.66
CA CYS A 122 5.25 12.79 9.70
C CYS A 122 6.61 13.49 9.69
N ALA A 123 7.71 12.74 9.63
CA ALA A 123 9.07 13.27 9.59
C ALA A 123 9.24 14.21 8.39
N ASN A 124 8.86 13.77 7.19
CA ASN A 124 8.90 14.56 5.96
C ASN A 124 8.05 15.84 6.05
N TYR A 125 6.86 15.76 6.67
CA TYR A 125 6.03 16.93 6.89
C TYR A 125 6.71 17.96 7.82
N LEU A 126 7.38 17.50 8.87
CA LEU A 126 8.04 18.36 9.84
C LEU A 126 9.37 18.93 9.32
N THR A 127 10.11 18.21 8.47
CA THR A 127 11.36 18.67 7.87
C THR A 127 11.12 19.67 6.73
N THR A 128 10.20 19.38 5.81
CA THR A 128 9.87 20.29 4.68
C THR A 128 9.31 21.64 5.11
N LYS A 129 8.73 21.75 6.32
CA LYS A 129 8.28 23.02 6.89
C LYS A 129 9.43 23.84 7.48
N ASN A 130 10.53 23.20 7.92
CA ASN A 130 11.70 23.89 8.46
C ASN A 130 12.58 24.51 7.34
N GLU A 131 12.63 23.88 6.17
CA GLU A 131 13.44 24.35 5.03
C GLU A 131 12.87 25.61 4.35
N LYS A 132 11.57 25.88 4.48
CA LYS A 132 10.95 27.11 3.93
C LYS A 132 11.29 28.39 4.72
N ASN A 133 12.03 28.28 5.83
CA ASN A 133 12.39 29.39 6.72
C ASN A 133 13.90 29.65 6.83
N GLN A 134 14.75 29.14 5.94
CA GLN A 134 16.18 29.49 5.88
C GLN A 134 16.58 30.06 4.51
N PRO A 135 17.50 31.04 4.45
CA PRO A 135 18.02 31.55 3.19
C PRO A 135 18.84 30.46 2.48
N LYS A 136 18.74 30.43 1.15
CA LYS A 136 19.50 29.53 0.29
C LYS A 136 21.01 29.71 0.51
N GLU A 137 21.70 28.65 0.92
CA GLU A 137 23.12 28.50 0.68
C GLU A 137 23.41 27.11 0.08
N GLU A 138 24.29 27.14 -0.92
CA GLU A 138 24.83 26.02 -1.66
C GLU A 138 25.93 25.33 -0.82
N GLU A 139 25.95 24.00 -0.81
CA GLU A 139 27.09 23.14 -1.19
C GLU A 139 27.08 21.76 -0.49
N LYS A 140 27.10 20.73 -1.36
CA LYS A 140 27.87 19.46 -1.32
C LYS A 140 27.79 18.50 -0.12
N LYS A 141 27.30 17.30 -0.48
CA LYS A 141 27.92 15.97 -0.30
C LYS A 141 28.62 15.70 1.03
N ASP A 142 27.95 14.92 1.88
CA ASP A 142 28.39 13.60 2.34
C ASP A 142 27.54 13.23 3.55
N TYR A 143 26.57 12.31 3.38
CA TYR A 143 26.08 11.51 4.48
C TYR A 143 25.79 10.10 3.99
N LEU A 144 26.55 9.19 4.60
CA LEU A 144 26.46 7.75 4.52
C LEU A 144 25.11 7.27 5.04
N GLU A 145 24.64 6.21 4.40
CA GLU A 145 23.45 5.43 4.70
C GLU A 145 23.52 4.86 6.13
N GLU A 146 22.46 5.09 6.92
CA GLU A 146 22.05 4.18 7.98
C GLU A 146 20.69 3.60 7.59
N GLU A 147 20.74 2.48 6.86
CA GLU A 147 19.60 1.60 6.64
C GLU A 147 19.24 0.92 7.98
N GLN A 148 18.06 1.24 8.52
CA GLN A 148 17.42 0.40 9.53
C GLN A 148 16.56 -0.64 8.83
N GLU A 149 16.86 -1.91 9.10
CA GLU A 149 16.18 -3.14 8.67
C GLU A 149 14.67 -3.08 8.97
N ASN A 150 13.86 -2.65 7.99
CA ASN A 150 12.42 -2.92 7.98
C ASN A 150 12.15 -4.12 7.06
N ASP A 151 11.68 -5.21 7.66
CA ASP A 151 11.41 -6.52 7.04
C ASP A 151 10.15 -6.47 6.13
N MET A 152 10.21 -5.62 5.10
CA MET A 152 9.07 -5.26 4.26
C MET A 152 9.44 -5.40 2.80
N ASN A 153 9.01 -6.52 2.21
CA ASN A 153 9.19 -6.81 0.80
C ASN A 153 8.14 -6.02 -0.02
N PRO A 154 8.52 -4.95 -0.73
CA PRO A 154 7.57 -4.08 -1.42
C PRO A 154 7.22 -4.67 -2.80
N LEU A 155 6.75 -5.93 -2.83
CA LEU A 155 6.42 -6.64 -4.09
C LEU A 155 5.51 -5.81 -4.99
N SER A 156 4.50 -5.15 -4.41
CA SER A 156 3.55 -4.33 -5.13
C SER A 156 4.17 -3.06 -5.73
N GLU A 157 5.25 -2.53 -5.14
CA GLU A 157 5.98 -1.36 -5.65
C GLU A 157 6.64 -1.65 -7.00
N ASP A 158 7.18 -2.86 -7.19
CA ASP A 158 7.79 -3.23 -8.47
C ASP A 158 6.78 -3.21 -9.62
N TYR A 159 5.56 -3.73 -9.39
CA TYR A 159 4.50 -3.69 -10.41
C TYR A 159 3.94 -2.28 -10.60
N LEU A 160 3.84 -1.50 -9.51
CA LEU A 160 3.45 -0.10 -9.60
C LEU A 160 4.47 0.71 -10.41
N ASN A 161 5.76 0.43 -10.27
CA ASN A 161 6.83 1.06 -11.05
C ASN A 161 6.71 0.74 -12.55
N LEU A 162 6.40 -0.50 -12.92
CA LEU A 162 6.12 -0.85 -14.32
C LEU A 162 4.94 -0.04 -14.86
N PHE A 163 3.85 0.07 -14.07
CA PHE A 163 2.69 0.89 -14.44
C PHE A 163 3.05 2.37 -14.59
N GLN A 164 3.80 2.95 -13.64
CA GLN A 164 4.20 4.36 -13.71
C GLN A 164 5.09 4.66 -14.93
N ARG A 165 5.94 3.71 -15.32
CA ARG A 165 6.79 3.80 -16.53
C ARG A 165 6.05 3.44 -17.82
N GLN A 166 4.83 2.93 -17.74
CA GLN A 166 4.03 2.45 -18.87
C GLN A 166 4.74 1.33 -19.67
N GLU A 167 5.54 0.51 -18.98
CA GLU A 167 6.26 -0.62 -19.57
C GLU A 167 5.36 -1.86 -19.61
N PHE A 168 5.41 -2.67 -20.67
CA PHE A 168 4.68 -3.95 -20.80
C PHE A 168 3.15 -3.91 -20.61
N CYS A 169 2.54 -2.73 -20.69
CA CYS A 169 1.09 -2.62 -20.62
C CYS A 169 0.44 -3.24 -21.87
N ASP A 170 -0.53 -4.12 -21.65
CA ASP A 170 -1.23 -4.92 -22.67
C ASP A 170 -2.76 -4.75 -22.60
N PHE A 171 -3.24 -3.86 -21.73
CA PHE A 171 -4.66 -3.58 -21.52
C PHE A 171 -4.93 -2.07 -21.54
N GLU A 172 -5.87 -1.62 -22.37
CA GLU A 172 -6.26 -0.20 -22.47
C GLU A 172 -7.61 0.05 -21.78
N LEU A 173 -7.60 0.74 -20.65
CA LEU A 173 -8.82 1.20 -19.99
C LEU A 173 -9.21 2.59 -20.49
N LYS A 174 -10.27 2.67 -21.31
CA LYS A 174 -10.78 3.93 -21.85
C LYS A 174 -11.57 4.70 -20.79
N THR A 175 -11.25 5.98 -20.63
CA THR A 175 -11.99 6.94 -19.80
C THR A 175 -12.69 7.97 -20.68
N LYS A 176 -13.51 8.84 -20.07
CA LYS A 176 -14.22 9.92 -20.79
C LYS A 176 -13.26 10.85 -21.55
N ASP A 177 -12.06 11.03 -21.02
CA ASP A 177 -11.09 12.06 -21.43
C ASP A 177 -9.72 11.51 -21.85
N SER A 178 -9.46 10.20 -21.68
CA SER A 178 -8.14 9.62 -21.94
C SER A 178 -8.15 8.08 -22.02
N ILE A 179 -6.97 7.49 -22.22
CA ILE A 179 -6.74 6.05 -22.09
C ILE A 179 -5.72 5.84 -20.96
N ILE A 180 -5.95 4.81 -20.14
CA ILE A 180 -5.01 4.35 -19.12
C ILE A 180 -4.48 2.98 -19.55
N ASN A 181 -3.17 2.88 -19.81
CA ASN A 181 -2.56 1.60 -20.13
C ASN A 181 -2.24 0.84 -18.84
N LEU A 182 -2.63 -0.42 -18.80
CA LEU A 182 -2.59 -1.31 -17.64
C LEU A 182 -2.05 -2.68 -18.06
N HIS A 183 -1.74 -3.49 -17.05
CA HIS A 183 -1.40 -4.89 -17.21
C HIS A 183 -2.64 -5.76 -16.97
N SER A 184 -3.04 -6.51 -17.98
CA SER A 184 -4.16 -7.45 -17.93
C SER A 184 -3.96 -8.49 -16.84
N LEU A 185 -2.70 -8.94 -16.63
CA LEU A 185 -2.33 -9.88 -15.58
C LEU A 185 -2.66 -9.35 -14.18
N ILE A 186 -2.32 -8.09 -13.90
CA ILE A 186 -2.60 -7.45 -12.61
C ILE A 186 -4.11 -7.27 -12.41
N LEU A 187 -4.85 -6.90 -13.45
CA LEU A 187 -6.30 -6.81 -13.37
C LEU A 187 -6.93 -8.17 -13.05
N LYS A 188 -6.60 -9.23 -13.80
CA LYS A 188 -7.13 -10.59 -13.60
C LYS A 188 -6.72 -11.20 -12.26
N MET A 189 -5.57 -10.81 -11.74
CA MET A 189 -5.10 -11.23 -10.41
C MET A 189 -5.94 -10.58 -9.29
N ARG A 190 -6.44 -9.36 -9.51
CA ARG A 190 -7.06 -8.52 -8.47
C ARG A 190 -8.58 -8.45 -8.55
N LEU A 191 -9.13 -8.62 -9.74
CA LEU A 191 -10.54 -8.52 -10.09
C LEU A 191 -10.97 -9.76 -10.88
N LYS A 192 -12.24 -10.12 -10.75
CA LYS A 192 -12.88 -11.15 -11.58
C LYS A 192 -13.17 -10.60 -12.98
N GLU A 193 -13.35 -11.51 -13.93
CA GLU A 193 -13.64 -11.17 -15.33
C GLU A 193 -14.90 -10.32 -15.48
N GLU A 194 -15.96 -10.59 -14.71
CA GLU A 194 -17.17 -9.77 -14.71
C GLU A 194 -16.93 -8.36 -14.14
N GLU A 195 -16.04 -8.20 -13.16
CA GLU A 195 -15.70 -6.93 -12.54
C GLU A 195 -14.86 -6.08 -13.50
N ILE A 196 -13.92 -6.69 -14.24
CA ILE A 196 -13.13 -6.02 -15.29
C ILE A 196 -14.06 -5.46 -16.38
N LYS A 197 -15.00 -6.28 -16.88
CA LYS A 197 -15.99 -5.84 -17.88
C LYS A 197 -16.89 -4.72 -17.40
N LYS A 198 -17.26 -4.72 -16.11
CA LYS A 198 -18.00 -3.61 -15.51
C LYS A 198 -17.13 -2.35 -15.43
N LEU A 199 -15.87 -2.49 -15.01
CA LEU A 199 -14.91 -1.39 -14.92
C LEU A 199 -14.74 -0.69 -16.26
N GLU A 200 -14.56 -1.45 -17.35
CA GLU A 200 -14.48 -0.89 -18.72
C GLU A 200 -15.72 -0.08 -19.11
N LYS A 201 -16.92 -0.54 -18.73
CA LYS A 201 -18.17 0.17 -19.04
C LYS A 201 -18.33 1.45 -18.21
N ILE A 202 -17.98 1.38 -16.92
CA ILE A 202 -18.12 2.51 -15.98
C ILE A 202 -17.09 3.58 -16.30
N SER A 203 -15.85 3.20 -16.63
CA SER A 203 -14.74 4.13 -16.87
C SER A 203 -14.99 5.08 -18.03
N LEU A 204 -15.73 4.66 -19.07
CA LEU A 204 -16.11 5.51 -20.20
C LEU A 204 -16.85 6.80 -19.80
N ASN A 205 -17.53 6.79 -18.65
CA ASN A 205 -18.29 7.93 -18.14
C ASN A 205 -17.53 8.74 -17.07
N LEU A 206 -16.31 8.33 -16.70
CA LEU A 206 -15.50 8.93 -15.64
C LEU A 206 -14.25 9.59 -16.23
N GLN A 207 -13.75 10.65 -15.58
CA GLN A 207 -12.46 11.24 -15.94
C GLN A 207 -11.31 10.38 -15.40
N LYS A 208 -10.14 10.42 -16.06
CA LYS A 208 -8.92 9.71 -15.64
C LYS A 208 -8.63 9.89 -14.15
N LYS A 209 -8.70 11.14 -13.67
CA LYS A 209 -8.43 11.51 -12.28
C LYS A 209 -9.32 10.80 -11.26
N GLN A 210 -10.53 10.36 -11.67
CA GLN A 210 -11.47 9.65 -10.82
C GLN A 210 -11.17 8.15 -10.78
N VAL A 211 -10.58 7.60 -11.85
CA VAL A 211 -10.30 6.16 -11.97
C VAL A 211 -8.92 5.80 -11.41
N ILE A 212 -7.93 6.69 -11.55
CA ILE A 212 -6.54 6.46 -11.10
C ILE A 212 -6.42 6.02 -9.64
N PRO A 213 -7.16 6.57 -8.65
CA PRO A 213 -7.07 6.10 -7.27
C PRO A 213 -7.41 4.61 -7.10
N LEU A 214 -8.39 4.09 -7.85
CA LEU A 214 -8.72 2.66 -7.85
C LEU A 214 -7.60 1.84 -8.51
N ILE A 215 -7.05 2.33 -9.62
CA ILE A 215 -5.91 1.69 -10.28
C ILE A 215 -4.71 1.60 -9.34
N ASN A 216 -4.38 2.69 -8.65
CA ASN A 216 -3.29 2.67 -7.66
C ASN A 216 -3.54 1.61 -6.59
N PHE A 217 -4.76 1.51 -6.04
CA PHE A 217 -5.10 0.45 -5.07
C PHE A 217 -4.98 -0.97 -5.66
N ILE A 218 -5.34 -1.17 -6.92
CA ILE A 218 -5.18 -2.46 -7.60
C ILE A 218 -3.71 -2.89 -7.63
N TYR A 219 -2.80 -1.95 -7.91
CA TYR A 219 -1.36 -2.21 -8.02
C TYR A 219 -0.63 -2.25 -6.68
N SER A 220 -0.96 -1.35 -5.75
CA SER A 220 -0.25 -1.23 -4.47
C SER A 220 -0.89 -2.05 -3.36
N GLY A 221 -2.21 -2.23 -3.40
CA GLY A 221 -3.02 -2.62 -2.22
C GLY A 221 -3.11 -1.52 -1.16
N GLU A 222 -2.48 -0.37 -1.40
CA GLU A 222 -2.52 0.78 -0.50
C GLU A 222 -3.63 1.73 -0.92
N ILE A 223 -4.40 2.16 0.06
CA ILE A 223 -5.31 3.28 -0.10
C ILE A 223 -4.49 4.53 0.20
N THR A 224 -4.28 5.39 -0.80
CA THR A 224 -3.67 6.70 -0.57
C THR A 224 -4.71 7.60 0.09
N PHE A 225 -4.60 7.78 1.41
CA PHE A 225 -5.51 8.58 2.23
C PHE A 225 -5.15 10.08 2.21
N ASP A 226 -5.03 10.68 1.03
CA ASP A 226 -5.22 12.14 0.94
C ASP A 226 -6.73 12.45 0.90
N LEU A 227 -7.11 13.69 1.18
CA LEU A 227 -8.49 14.16 1.45
C LEU A 227 -9.54 13.80 0.39
N ASN A 228 -9.13 13.23 -0.75
CA ASN A 228 -10.00 12.78 -1.84
C ASN A 228 -9.85 11.28 -2.18
N GLY A 229 -8.77 10.59 -1.79
CA GLY A 229 -8.41 9.29 -2.35
C GLY A 229 -9.39 8.15 -2.03
N PHE A 230 -9.68 7.90 -0.75
CA PHE A 230 -10.60 6.80 -0.39
C PHE A 230 -12.05 7.08 -0.82
N ASN A 231 -12.53 8.29 -0.56
CA ASN A 231 -13.88 8.69 -0.96
C ASN A 231 -14.05 8.72 -2.50
N SER A 232 -12.96 8.92 -3.26
CA SER A 232 -13.02 8.89 -4.73
C SER A 232 -13.23 7.50 -5.33
N ILE A 233 -12.80 6.43 -4.65
CA ILE A 233 -12.93 5.06 -5.18
C ILE A 233 -14.27 4.42 -4.86
N LEU A 234 -14.93 4.81 -3.75
CA LEU A 234 -16.18 4.21 -3.28
C LEU A 234 -17.30 4.19 -4.35
N PRO A 235 -17.58 5.29 -5.08
CA PRO A 235 -18.63 5.27 -6.11
C PRO A 235 -18.34 4.31 -7.27
N ILE A 236 -17.06 3.99 -7.50
CA ILE A 236 -16.66 3.01 -8.52
C ILE A 236 -16.83 1.61 -7.95
N LEU A 237 -16.38 1.37 -6.71
CA LEU A 237 -16.52 0.07 -6.03
C LEU A 237 -17.99 -0.36 -5.91
N GLU A 238 -18.88 0.57 -5.53
CA GLU A 238 -20.33 0.31 -5.47
C GLU A 238 -20.88 -0.17 -6.82
N LYS A 239 -20.47 0.46 -7.92
CA LYS A 239 -20.90 0.06 -9.28
C LYS A 239 -20.28 -1.26 -9.75
N LEU A 240 -19.15 -1.65 -9.16
CA LEU A 240 -18.52 -2.94 -9.43
C LEU A 240 -19.11 -4.07 -8.56
N ASP A 241 -19.98 -3.76 -7.61
CA ASP A 241 -20.45 -4.66 -6.55
C ASP A 241 -19.29 -5.18 -5.66
N LEU A 242 -18.26 -4.35 -5.49
CA LEU A 242 -17.11 -4.64 -4.63
C LEU A 242 -17.33 -4.00 -3.26
N ASP A 243 -17.43 -4.86 -2.25
CA ASP A 243 -17.67 -4.44 -0.89
C ASP A 243 -16.37 -4.20 -0.10
N GLN A 244 -16.53 -3.84 1.15
CA GLN A 244 -15.42 -3.59 2.05
C GLN A 244 -14.64 -4.85 2.40
N LYS A 245 -15.27 -6.03 2.32
CA LYS A 245 -14.58 -7.30 2.52
C LYS A 245 -13.54 -7.50 1.42
N TRP A 246 -13.90 -7.20 0.16
CA TRP A 246 -12.94 -7.21 -0.94
C TRP A 246 -11.76 -6.26 -0.69
N ILE A 247 -12.02 -5.02 -0.22
CA ILE A 247 -10.94 -4.07 0.10
C ILE A 247 -9.99 -4.65 1.15
N LEU A 248 -10.53 -5.23 2.23
CA LEU A 248 -9.74 -5.82 3.31
C LEU A 248 -8.92 -7.03 2.83
N GLU A 249 -9.50 -7.87 1.98
CA GLU A 249 -8.83 -9.02 1.38
C GLU A 249 -7.70 -8.59 0.44
N LYS A 250 -7.85 -7.45 -0.24
CA LYS A 250 -6.91 -6.96 -1.24
C LYS A 250 -5.88 -5.97 -0.68
N LYS A 251 -6.04 -5.50 0.55
CA LYS A 251 -5.15 -4.49 1.16
C LYS A 251 -3.72 -5.00 1.30
N PHE A 252 -2.76 -4.11 1.09
CA PHE A 252 -1.34 -4.29 1.37
C PHE A 252 -1.08 -4.60 2.87
N PRO A 253 -0.05 -5.40 3.22
CA PRO A 253 0.83 -6.18 2.32
C PRO A 253 0.23 -7.53 1.90
N ASN A 254 -0.62 -8.10 2.74
CA ASN A 254 -0.99 -9.51 2.64
C ASN A 254 -1.85 -9.83 1.42
N GLY A 255 -2.78 -8.95 1.03
CA GLY A 255 -3.70 -9.23 -0.07
C GLY A 255 -2.99 -9.40 -1.41
N PHE A 256 -2.01 -8.55 -1.69
CA PHE A 256 -1.24 -8.63 -2.94
C PHE A 256 -0.34 -9.87 -2.97
N ILE A 257 0.28 -10.22 -1.83
CA ILE A 257 1.10 -11.43 -1.69
C ILE A 257 0.27 -12.70 -1.88
N GLU A 258 -0.93 -12.77 -1.27
CA GLU A 258 -1.82 -13.92 -1.44
C GLU A 258 -2.31 -14.07 -2.88
N ASP A 259 -2.55 -12.97 -3.59
CA ASP A 259 -2.90 -13.03 -4.99
C ASP A 259 -1.70 -13.47 -5.86
N LEU A 260 -0.48 -13.03 -5.56
CA LEU A 260 0.74 -13.52 -6.22
C LEU A 260 1.00 -15.01 -5.94
N LYS A 261 0.69 -15.51 -4.73
CA LYS A 261 0.74 -16.95 -4.42
C LYS A 261 -0.22 -17.75 -5.29
N LYS A 262 -1.45 -17.26 -5.50
CA LYS A 262 -2.40 -17.89 -6.42
C LYS A 262 -1.86 -17.89 -7.84
N LEU A 263 -1.31 -16.75 -8.28
CA LEU A 263 -0.70 -16.61 -9.60
C LEU A 263 0.50 -17.54 -9.81
N PHE A 264 1.32 -17.76 -8.77
CA PHE A 264 2.44 -18.69 -8.83
C PHE A 264 1.98 -20.12 -9.18
N ASN A 265 0.83 -20.54 -8.63
CA ASN A 265 0.24 -21.85 -8.86
C ASN A 265 -0.52 -21.95 -10.20
N ASP A 266 -0.88 -20.83 -10.81
CA ASP A 266 -1.52 -20.76 -12.11
C ASP A 266 -0.48 -20.89 -13.24
N LYS A 267 -0.21 -22.11 -13.68
CA LYS A 267 0.72 -22.35 -14.80
C LYS A 267 0.05 -22.29 -16.16
N GLU A 268 -1.28 -22.28 -16.21
CA GLU A 268 -2.03 -22.32 -17.48
C GLU A 268 -2.05 -20.94 -18.15
N ASN A 269 -2.12 -19.87 -17.36
CA ASN A 269 -2.13 -18.50 -17.86
C ASN A 269 -0.74 -17.86 -17.97
N ALA A 270 0.32 -18.62 -17.71
CA ALA A 270 1.68 -18.15 -17.87
C ALA A 270 2.08 -18.08 -19.35
N ASP A 271 2.77 -17.00 -19.71
CA ASP A 271 3.08 -16.59 -21.08
C ASP A 271 4.56 -16.80 -21.46
N PHE A 272 5.38 -17.33 -20.56
CA PHE A 272 6.81 -17.51 -20.81
C PHE A 272 7.38 -18.81 -20.20
N THR A 273 8.40 -19.37 -20.86
CA THR A 273 9.09 -20.60 -20.41
C THR A 273 10.61 -20.42 -20.37
N ILE A 274 11.22 -20.66 -19.21
CA ILE A 274 12.68 -20.77 -19.10
C ILE A 274 13.08 -22.24 -19.28
N ILE A 275 13.96 -22.55 -20.21
CA ILE A 275 14.50 -23.89 -20.45
C ILE A 275 15.93 -23.95 -19.92
N ALA A 276 16.18 -24.84 -18.96
CA ALA A 276 17.47 -25.00 -18.29
C ALA A 276 17.71 -26.45 -17.89
N ASN A 277 18.90 -27.00 -18.17
CA ASN A 277 19.29 -28.39 -17.89
C ASN A 277 18.20 -29.42 -18.24
N ASN A 278 17.64 -29.34 -19.45
CA ASN A 278 16.54 -30.17 -19.95
C ASN A 278 15.21 -30.07 -19.16
N SER A 279 15.07 -29.09 -18.28
CA SER A 279 13.83 -28.77 -17.57
C SER A 279 13.18 -27.52 -18.14
N ARG A 280 11.85 -27.45 -18.01
CA ARG A 280 11.04 -26.31 -18.43
C ARG A 280 10.39 -25.68 -17.20
N PHE A 281 10.55 -24.36 -17.06
CA PHE A 281 9.99 -23.59 -15.97
C PHE A 281 9.01 -22.56 -16.52
N ILE A 282 7.74 -22.78 -16.24
CA ILE A 282 6.64 -21.96 -16.74
C ILE A 282 6.40 -20.79 -15.77
N ILE A 283 6.41 -19.57 -16.30
CA ILE A 283 6.42 -18.32 -15.54
C ILE A 283 5.73 -17.20 -16.30
N HIS A 284 5.20 -16.22 -15.57
CA HIS A 284 4.61 -15.02 -16.16
C HIS A 284 5.70 -13.99 -16.46
N LYS A 285 5.78 -13.53 -17.71
CA LYS A 285 6.75 -12.55 -18.22
C LYS A 285 6.74 -11.27 -17.39
N LEU A 286 5.55 -10.78 -17.04
CA LEU A 286 5.41 -9.57 -16.23
C LEU A 286 6.06 -9.71 -14.84
N VAL A 287 5.99 -10.89 -14.23
CA VAL A 287 6.62 -11.17 -12.93
C VAL A 287 8.14 -11.11 -13.06
N LEU A 288 8.70 -11.65 -14.15
CA LEU A 288 10.13 -11.52 -14.44
C LEU A 288 10.54 -10.05 -14.62
N CYS A 289 9.79 -9.29 -15.42
CA CYS A 289 10.07 -7.87 -15.68
C CYS A 289 9.99 -7.01 -14.41
N ALA A 290 9.04 -7.31 -13.52
CA ALA A 290 8.90 -6.59 -12.26
C ALA A 290 10.10 -6.86 -11.34
N ARG A 291 10.56 -8.12 -11.29
CA ARG A 291 11.46 -8.61 -10.25
C ARG A 291 12.92 -8.73 -10.65
N SER A 292 13.25 -8.49 -11.92
CA SER A 292 14.60 -8.59 -12.46
C SER A 292 14.86 -7.52 -13.51
N GLY A 293 15.86 -6.67 -13.24
CA GLY A 293 16.33 -5.67 -14.19
C GLY A 293 16.88 -6.29 -15.48
N LEU A 294 17.50 -7.47 -15.40
CA LEU A 294 18.00 -8.22 -16.55
C LEU A 294 16.85 -8.58 -17.50
N PHE A 295 15.82 -9.27 -16.99
CA PHE A 295 14.68 -9.67 -17.82
C PHE A 295 13.91 -8.46 -18.35
N ARG A 296 13.73 -7.43 -17.52
CA ARG A 296 13.14 -6.17 -17.96
C ARG A 296 13.90 -5.56 -19.14
N GLY A 297 15.22 -5.42 -19.01
CA GLY A 297 16.08 -4.89 -20.07
C GLY A 297 16.09 -5.77 -21.32
N MET A 298 16.09 -7.09 -21.15
CA MET A 298 16.01 -8.05 -22.25
C MET A 298 14.72 -7.85 -23.05
N PHE A 299 13.57 -7.81 -22.37
CA PHE A 299 12.27 -7.71 -23.04
C PHE A 299 11.93 -6.30 -23.55
N LEU A 300 12.59 -5.25 -23.05
CA LEU A 300 12.47 -3.90 -23.62
C LEU A 300 13.32 -3.73 -24.89
N ASN A 301 14.52 -4.32 -24.91
CA ASN A 301 15.49 -4.09 -25.98
C ASN A 301 15.43 -5.15 -27.10
N VAL A 302 14.87 -6.32 -26.81
CA VAL A 302 14.78 -7.44 -27.76
C VAL A 302 13.31 -7.74 -28.02
N ILE A 303 12.89 -7.51 -29.26
CA ILE A 303 11.59 -7.96 -29.77
C ILE A 303 11.78 -9.43 -30.17
N ASP A 304 11.62 -10.31 -29.20
CA ASP A 304 11.52 -11.75 -29.43
C ASP A 304 10.09 -12.19 -29.09
N ASP A 305 9.36 -12.63 -30.12
CA ASP A 305 8.01 -13.19 -29.99
C ASP A 305 8.05 -14.65 -29.52
N SER A 306 9.24 -15.20 -29.25
CA SER A 306 9.37 -16.51 -28.64
C SER A 306 8.90 -16.46 -27.18
N ASN A 307 7.99 -17.38 -26.85
CA ASN A 307 7.51 -17.56 -25.48
C ASN A 307 8.46 -18.45 -24.65
N GLN A 308 9.74 -18.52 -25.04
CA GLN A 308 10.71 -19.37 -24.36
C GLN A 308 12.15 -18.89 -24.52
N VAL A 309 12.99 -19.21 -23.52
CA VAL A 309 14.44 -18.99 -23.62
C VAL A 309 15.20 -20.26 -23.27
N SER A 310 16.20 -20.61 -24.09
CA SER A 310 16.98 -21.85 -23.96
C SER A 310 18.32 -21.62 -23.28
N GLU A 311 18.73 -22.58 -22.46
CA GLU A 311 20.02 -22.60 -21.75
C GLU A 311 20.27 -21.34 -20.92
N TYR A 312 19.21 -20.77 -20.36
CA TYR A 312 19.22 -19.41 -19.81
C TYR A 312 19.83 -19.28 -18.41
N THR A 313 20.52 -20.31 -17.91
CA THR A 313 21.16 -20.22 -16.59
C THR A 313 22.29 -21.22 -16.41
N GLY A 314 23.33 -20.81 -15.69
CA GLY A 314 24.37 -21.68 -15.16
C GLY A 314 24.01 -22.35 -13.83
N LYS A 315 22.71 -22.38 -13.45
CA LYS A 315 22.25 -22.86 -12.15
C LYS A 315 21.61 -24.24 -12.22
N SER A 316 21.60 -24.92 -11.09
CA SER A 316 20.86 -26.16 -10.94
C SER A 316 19.35 -25.94 -11.03
N ASN A 317 18.60 -26.97 -11.45
CA ASN A 317 17.14 -26.92 -11.52
C ASN A 317 16.48 -26.56 -10.17
N LYS A 318 17.10 -26.99 -9.05
CA LYS A 318 16.62 -26.66 -7.70
C LYS A 318 16.86 -25.19 -7.34
N ALA A 319 18.01 -24.63 -7.71
CA ALA A 319 18.26 -23.20 -7.50
C ALA A 319 17.34 -22.35 -8.37
N LEU A 320 17.11 -22.72 -9.63
CA LEU A 320 16.18 -22.01 -10.51
C LEU A 320 14.73 -22.05 -10.00
N ASP A 321 14.26 -23.20 -9.51
CA ASP A 321 12.94 -23.32 -8.88
C ASP A 321 12.79 -22.37 -7.68
N LYS A 322 13.82 -22.28 -6.84
CA LYS A 322 13.84 -21.34 -5.71
C LYS A 322 13.89 -19.89 -6.13
N LEU A 323 14.68 -19.54 -7.15
CA LEU A 323 14.72 -18.19 -7.72
C LEU A 323 13.35 -17.77 -8.28
N ILE A 324 12.66 -18.69 -8.95
CA ILE A 324 11.31 -18.44 -9.46
C ILE A 324 10.32 -18.24 -8.31
N GLN A 325 10.35 -19.07 -7.27
CA GLN A 325 9.55 -18.85 -6.06
C GLN A 325 9.80 -17.46 -5.47
N TYR A 326 11.08 -17.04 -5.43
CA TYR A 326 11.45 -15.70 -4.98
C TYR A 326 10.85 -14.59 -5.84
N PHE A 327 10.75 -14.74 -7.16
CA PHE A 327 10.09 -13.71 -7.98
C PHE A 327 8.62 -13.50 -7.60
N TYR A 328 7.89 -14.57 -7.23
CA TYR A 328 6.49 -14.42 -6.82
C TYR A 328 6.34 -13.97 -5.37
N LEU A 329 7.16 -14.50 -4.47
CA LEU A 329 6.91 -14.40 -3.02
C LEU A 329 7.86 -13.42 -2.33
N GLY A 330 8.96 -13.05 -3.01
CA GLY A 330 10.11 -12.30 -2.52
C GLY A 330 10.70 -12.80 -1.19
N LYS A 331 10.45 -14.07 -0.87
CA LYS A 331 11.07 -14.82 0.23
C LYS A 331 11.17 -16.30 -0.14
N PHE A 332 11.98 -17.05 0.59
CA PHE A 332 12.11 -18.50 0.44
C PHE A 332 11.29 -19.23 1.51
N ASP A 333 10.49 -20.23 1.11
CA ASP A 333 9.62 -21.00 2.01
C ASP A 333 10.38 -21.90 3.01
N SER A 334 11.68 -22.14 2.78
CA SER A 334 12.51 -23.05 3.57
C SER A 334 13.94 -22.55 3.65
N LYS A 335 14.65 -22.85 4.75
CA LYS A 335 16.10 -22.64 4.83
C LYS A 335 16.78 -23.27 3.61
N LEU A 336 17.43 -22.44 2.81
CA LEU A 336 18.22 -22.89 1.67
C LEU A 336 19.42 -23.67 2.20
N ASN A 337 19.78 -24.77 1.55
CA ASN A 337 21.04 -25.44 1.86
C ASN A 337 22.21 -24.59 1.33
N SER A 338 23.39 -24.76 1.92
CA SER A 338 24.58 -23.92 1.63
C SER A 338 24.94 -23.88 0.15
N LYS A 339 24.78 -24.99 -0.58
CA LYS A 339 25.05 -25.07 -2.02
C LYS A 339 24.07 -24.21 -2.84
N ILE A 340 22.77 -24.32 -2.58
CA ILE A 340 21.75 -23.52 -3.27
C ILE A 340 21.89 -22.04 -2.89
N SER A 341 22.16 -21.72 -1.62
CA SER A 341 22.42 -20.34 -1.19
C SER A 341 23.60 -19.72 -1.94
N GLN A 342 24.69 -20.47 -2.14
CA GLN A 342 25.84 -20.00 -2.91
C GLN A 342 25.48 -19.79 -4.38
N GLU A 343 24.81 -20.76 -5.03
CA GLU A 343 24.32 -20.60 -6.41
C GLU A 343 23.39 -19.39 -6.55
N LEU A 344 22.61 -19.07 -5.50
CA LEU A 344 21.67 -17.95 -5.51
C LEU A 344 22.29 -16.60 -5.16
N ASN A 345 23.33 -16.53 -4.34
CA ASN A 345 24.09 -15.29 -4.08
C ASN A 345 24.66 -14.69 -5.37
N ASP A 346 25.22 -15.53 -6.24
CA ASP A 346 25.74 -15.12 -7.55
C ASP A 346 24.63 -14.67 -8.53
N SER A 347 23.36 -14.76 -8.13
CA SER A 347 22.18 -14.41 -8.95
C SER A 347 21.75 -12.96 -8.77
N VAL A 348 22.06 -12.34 -7.64
CA VAL A 348 21.58 -10.98 -7.30
C VAL A 348 22.04 -9.98 -8.36
N ASP A 349 23.35 -9.96 -8.62
CA ASP A 349 23.95 -9.06 -9.59
C ASP A 349 23.58 -9.44 -11.02
N TYR A 350 23.62 -10.75 -11.34
CA TYR A 350 23.35 -11.23 -12.69
C TYR A 350 21.90 -10.93 -13.13
N TYR A 351 20.90 -11.23 -12.29
CA TYR A 351 19.51 -10.95 -12.60
C TYR A 351 19.09 -9.53 -12.21
N GLN A 352 19.98 -8.72 -11.64
CA GLN A 352 19.70 -7.34 -11.21
C GLN A 352 18.43 -7.28 -10.35
N LEU A 353 18.42 -8.08 -9.27
CA LEU A 353 17.29 -8.15 -8.35
C LEU A 353 17.17 -6.86 -7.53
N ASN A 354 15.95 -6.46 -7.18
CA ASN A 354 15.75 -5.27 -6.34
C ASN A 354 16.32 -5.52 -4.93
N PRO A 355 17.33 -4.75 -4.49
CA PRO A 355 17.99 -4.97 -3.19
C PRO A 355 17.06 -4.73 -2.00
N LYS A 356 16.01 -3.91 -2.17
CA LYS A 356 15.01 -3.65 -1.13
C LYS A 356 14.15 -4.87 -0.77
N CYS A 357 14.16 -5.91 -1.60
CA CYS A 357 13.35 -7.10 -1.39
C CYS A 357 14.14 -8.14 -0.60
N ASN A 358 14.14 -8.05 0.74
CA ASN A 358 14.87 -8.89 1.70
C ASN A 358 15.52 -10.14 1.06
N LEU A 359 16.75 -9.96 0.55
CA LEU A 359 17.55 -11.00 -0.07
C LEU A 359 18.29 -11.74 1.03
N ASP A 360 17.55 -12.45 1.89
CA ASP A 360 18.06 -13.30 2.96
C ASP A 360 18.75 -14.57 2.38
N PHE A 361 19.59 -14.43 1.35
CA PHE A 361 20.53 -15.49 0.93
C PHE A 361 21.59 -15.76 2.00
N GLN A 362 21.71 -14.85 2.97
CA GLN A 362 22.72 -14.86 4.02
C GLN A 362 22.09 -14.77 5.42
N LYS A 363 21.23 -15.73 5.80
CA LYS A 363 21.10 -16.04 7.24
C LYS A 363 22.14 -17.09 7.62
N LYS A 364 23.18 -16.56 8.27
CA LYS A 364 24.42 -17.16 8.78
C LYS A 364 24.24 -18.55 9.40
N ASN A 365 25.30 -19.34 9.21
CA ASN A 365 25.67 -20.54 9.96
C ASN A 365 25.47 -20.38 11.47
#